data_AF-A0A3B9BX60-F1
#
_entry.id   AF-A0A3B9BX60-F1
#
_cell.length_a   1.000
_cell.length_b   1.000
_cell.length_c   1.000
_cell.angle_alpha   90.00
_cell.angle_beta   90.00
_cell.angle_gamma   90.00
#
_symmetry.space_group_name_H-M   'P 1'
#
loop_
_entity.id
_entity.type
_entity.pdbx_description
1 polymer ?
#
loop_
_entity_poly.entity_id
_entity_poly.type
_entity_poly.pdbx_seq_one_letter_code
_entity_poly.pdbx_strand_id
1 'polypeptide(L)'
;YALRMINERFCRFARSIFLPMLRIQPRISSFPPEVKTFDEYTADADSFMSLTTSRIDELRGNSLLVVAPNFISLLTNSYYGGTAVRPI
;
A
#
# COMPACT_ATOMS: atom_id res chain seq x y z
N TYR A 1 -10.99 15.11 9.36
CA TYR A 1 -10.72 15.76 8.05
C TYR A 1 -9.26 15.66 7.63
N ALA A 2 -8.28 15.96 8.50
CA ALA A 2 -6.85 15.93 8.17
C ALA A 2 -6.35 14.58 7.61
N LEU A 3 -6.68 13.45 8.24
CA LEU A 3 -6.26 12.11 7.79
C LEU A 3 -6.72 11.79 6.35
N ARG A 4 -7.91 12.24 5.96
CA ARG A 4 -8.40 12.06 4.59
C ARG A 4 -7.55 12.83 3.58
N MET A 5 -7.18 14.08 3.89
CA MET A 5 -6.30 14.87 3.03
C MET A 5 -4.91 14.25 2.91
N ILE A 6 -4.39 13.67 4.00
CA ILE A 6 -3.12 12.93 3.99
C ILE A 6 -3.23 11.71 3.08
N ASN A 7 -4.29 10.90 3.20
CA ASN A 7 -4.52 9.74 2.35
C ASN A 7 -4.62 10.12 0.87
N GLU A 8 -5.36 11.18 0.54
CA GLU A 8 -5.46 11.66 -0.85
C GLU A 8 -4.11 12.12 -1.40
N ARG A 9 -3.29 12.78 -0.57
CA ARG A 9 -1.92 13.18 -0.94
C ARG A 9 -1.03 11.96 -1.14
N PHE A 10 -1.11 10.96 -0.26
CA PHE A 10 -0.38 9.70 -0.40
C PHE A 10 -0.74 8.99 -1.71
N CYS A 11 -2.04 8.85 -2.03
CA CYS A 11 -2.47 8.24 -3.28
C CYS A 11 -1.92 8.95 -4.53
N ARG A 12 -1.81 10.30 -4.50
CA ARG A 12 -1.20 11.04 -5.61
C ARG A 12 0.29 10.69 -5.78
N PHE A 13 1.06 10.60 -4.70
CA PHE A 13 2.47 10.20 -4.76
C PHE A 13 2.67 8.74 -5.13
N ALA A 14 1.85 7.83 -4.61
CA ALA A 14 1.92 6.41 -4.91
C ALA A 14 1.81 6.12 -6.42
N ARG A 15 1.02 6.92 -7.15
CA ARG A 15 0.85 6.76 -8.61
C ARG A 15 2.17 6.88 -9.37
N SER A 16 2.99 7.89 -9.06
CA SER A 16 4.28 8.07 -9.74
C SER A 16 5.31 7.04 -9.31
N ILE A 17 5.23 6.53 -8.08
CA ILE A 17 6.10 5.46 -7.57
C ILE A 17 5.86 4.14 -8.32
N PHE A 18 4.60 3.77 -8.55
CA PHE A 18 4.26 2.49 -9.18
C PHE A 18 4.27 2.53 -10.71
N LEU A 19 4.14 3.70 -11.34
CA LEU A 19 4.18 3.86 -12.79
C LEU A 19 5.37 3.16 -13.47
N PRO A 20 6.64 3.34 -13.04
CA PRO A 20 7.78 2.68 -13.69
C PRO A 20 7.77 1.15 -13.54
N MET A 21 7.16 0.64 -12.47
CA MET A 21 7.05 -0.81 -12.23
C MET A 21 5.95 -1.43 -13.08
N LEU A 22 4.79 -0.78 -13.13
CA LEU A 22 3.59 -1.28 -13.80
C LEU A 22 3.57 -1.00 -15.30
N ARG A 23 4.30 0.03 -15.77
CA ARG A 23 4.28 0.52 -17.16
C ARG A 23 2.88 0.92 -17.67
N ILE A 24 1.93 1.08 -16.74
CA ILE A 24 0.58 1.59 -16.95
C ILE A 24 0.28 2.61 -15.86
N GLN A 25 -0.59 3.57 -16.13
CA GLN A 25 -1.00 4.56 -15.14
C GLN A 25 -1.95 3.91 -14.10
N PRO A 26 -1.53 3.68 -12.84
CA PRO A 26 -2.39 3.03 -11.87
C PRO A 26 -3.52 3.96 -11.43
N ARG A 27 -4.73 3.40 -11.28
CA ARG A 27 -5.86 4.06 -10.61
C ARG A 27 -5.79 3.75 -9.12
N ILE A 28 -5.41 4.76 -8.33
CA ILE A 28 -5.26 4.64 -6.87
C ILE A 28 -6.25 5.58 -6.20
N SER A 29 -7.06 5.04 -5.30
CA SER A 29 -8.02 5.75 -4.46
C SER A 29 -7.80 5.40 -2.99
N SER A 30 -8.04 6.36 -2.11
CA SER A 30 -8.03 6.13 -0.66
C SER A 30 -9.41 5.81 -0.15
N PHE A 31 -9.48 4.93 0.85
CA PHE A 31 -10.69 4.71 1.63
C PHE A 31 -10.75 5.67 2.84
N PRO A 32 -11.94 5.88 3.43
CA PRO A 32 -12.07 6.59 4.69
C PRO A 32 -11.13 5.99 5.75
N PRO A 33 -10.44 6.82 6.56
CA PRO A 33 -9.64 6.30 7.66
C PRO A 33 -10.55 5.65 8.70
N GLU A 34 -10.15 4.46 9.17
CA GLU A 34 -10.85 3.71 10.20
C GLU A 34 -10.00 3.67 11.47
N VAL A 35 -10.67 3.75 12.63
CA VAL A 35 -10.03 3.57 13.93
C VAL A 35 -10.39 2.17 14.42
N LYS A 36 -9.39 1.35 14.68
CA LYS A 36 -9.53 -0.02 15.17
C LYS A 36 -8.53 -0.27 16.28
N THR A 37 -8.87 -1.16 17.20
CA THR A 37 -7.90 -1.69 18.17
C THR A 37 -6.89 -2.60 17.45
N PHE A 38 -5.75 -2.85 18.08
CA PHE A 38 -4.74 -3.74 17.51
C PHE A 38 -5.25 -5.18 17.41
N ASP A 39 -6.00 -5.64 18.40
CA ASP A 39 -6.59 -6.99 18.42
C ASP A 39 -7.57 -7.17 17.26
N GLU A 40 -8.45 -6.19 17.01
CA GLU A 40 -9.36 -6.20 15.85
C GLU A 40 -8.59 -6.18 14.52
N TYR A 41 -7.52 -5.40 14.42
CA TYR A 41 -6.71 -5.33 13.19
C TYR A 41 -6.00 -6.65 12.89
N THR A 42 -5.51 -7.34 13.92
CA THR A 42 -4.75 -8.58 13.76
C THR A 42 -5.60 -9.82 13.62
N ALA A 43 -6.86 -9.80 14.11
CA ALA A 43 -7.81 -10.90 13.96
C ALA A 43 -8.04 -11.31 12.51
N ASP A 44 -8.06 -10.33 11.59
CA ASP A 44 -8.29 -10.53 10.15
C ASP A 44 -6.99 -10.48 9.31
N ALA A 45 -5.81 -10.46 9.95
CA ALA A 45 -4.56 -10.31 9.23
C ALA A 45 -4.15 -11.62 8.51
N ASP A 46 -3.87 -11.53 7.22
CA ASP A 46 -3.33 -12.64 6.43
C ASP A 46 -2.03 -13.19 7.04
N SER A 47 -1.88 -14.52 7.05
CA SER A 47 -0.68 -15.18 7.58
C SER A 47 0.60 -14.85 6.80
N PHE A 48 0.48 -14.38 5.56
CA PHE A 48 1.60 -13.97 4.72
C PHE A 48 1.35 -12.57 4.17
N MET A 49 2.14 -11.60 4.64
CA MET A 49 2.08 -10.22 4.17
C MET A 49 3.44 -9.54 4.27
N SER A 50 3.66 -8.51 3.45
CA SER A 50 4.85 -7.68 3.55
C SER A 50 4.59 -6.52 4.49
N LEU A 51 5.32 -6.49 5.60
CA LEU A 51 5.24 -5.46 6.62
C LEU A 51 6.47 -4.58 6.60
N THR A 52 6.27 -3.27 6.65
CA THR A 52 7.36 -2.29 6.80
C THR A 52 7.01 -1.35 7.94
N THR A 53 7.79 -1.44 9.01
CA THR A 53 7.65 -0.54 10.17
C THR A 53 8.66 0.59 10.05
N SER A 54 8.21 1.83 10.20
CA SER A 54 9.07 3.01 10.23
C SER A 54 8.79 3.86 11.46
N ARG A 55 9.83 4.52 12.00
CA ARG A 55 9.68 5.49 13.09
C ARG A 55 9.34 6.86 12.51
N ILE A 56 8.40 7.56 13.13
CA ILE A 56 8.07 8.96 12.84
C ILE A 56 8.34 9.76 14.11
N ASP A 57 9.47 10.46 14.13
CA ASP A 57 9.97 11.13 15.33
C ASP A 57 9.07 12.29 15.78
N GLU A 58 8.47 13.03 14.84
CA GLU A 58 7.56 14.14 15.13
C GLU A 58 6.26 13.68 15.80
N LEU A 59 5.82 12.47 15.48
CA LEU A 59 4.66 11.84 16.11
C LEU A 59 5.02 10.99 17.32
N ARG A 60 6.32 10.86 17.63
CA ARG A 60 6.87 10.01 18.69
C ARG A 60 6.29 8.59 18.66
N GLY A 61 6.15 8.04 17.46
CA GLY A 61 5.48 6.76 17.24
C GLY A 61 6.00 6.01 16.03
N ASN A 62 5.53 4.78 15.87
CA ASN A 62 5.83 3.95 14.71
C ASN A 62 4.64 3.95 13.74
N SER A 63 4.96 3.91 12.45
CA SER A 63 4.01 3.67 11.38
C SER A 63 4.24 2.27 10.82
N LEU A 64 3.16 1.65 10.35
CA LEU A 64 3.17 0.36 9.69
C LEU A 64 2.60 0.51 8.28
N LEU A 65 3.38 0.13 7.28
CA LEU A 65 2.93 -0.04 5.90
C LEU A 65 2.76 -1.54 5.63
N VAL A 66 1.58 -1.93 5.16
CA VAL A 66 1.26 -3.30 4.77
C VAL A 66 1.01 -3.36 3.28
N VAL A 67 1.68 -4.29 2.61
CA VAL A 67 1.52 -4.52 1.17
C VAL A 67 1.18 -5.99 0.94
N ALA A 68 0.14 -6.22 0.14
CA ALA A 68 -0.28 -7.57 -0.22
C ALA A 68 0.84 -8.29 -1.03
N PRO A 69 1.21 -9.55 -0.68
CA PRO A 69 2.26 -10.28 -1.39
C PRO A 69 1.98 -10.47 -2.88
N ASN A 70 0.71 -10.68 -3.23
CA ASN A 70 0.27 -10.78 -4.63
C ASN A 70 0.57 -9.50 -5.41
N PHE A 71 0.44 -8.34 -4.76
CA PHE A 71 0.75 -7.06 -5.39
C PHE A 71 2.25 -6.88 -5.59
N ILE A 72 3.08 -7.29 -4.62
CA ILE A 72 4.55 -7.28 -4.77
C ILE A 72 4.97 -8.17 -5.93
N SER A 73 4.45 -9.40 -5.98
CA SER A 73 4.75 -10.35 -7.06
C SER A 73 4.39 -9.78 -8.43
N LEU A 74 3.24 -9.11 -8.54
CA LEU A 74 2.81 -8.44 -9.77
C LEU A 74 3.74 -7.29 -10.16
N LEU A 75 4.14 -6.44 -9.20
CA LEU A 75 5.08 -5.34 -9.44
C LEU A 75 6.43 -5.86 -9.92
N THR A 76 6.98 -6.87 -9.25
CA THR A 76 8.27 -7.48 -9.60
C THR A 76 8.21 -8.11 -11.00
N ASN A 77 7.16 -8.88 -11.29
CA ASN A 77 6.97 -9.48 -12.61
C ASN A 77 6.92 -8.42 -13.73
N SER A 78 6.11 -7.38 -13.55
CA SER A 78 5.96 -6.29 -14.51
C SER A 78 7.27 -5.49 -14.70
N TYR A 79 8.00 -5.25 -13.61
CA TYR A 79 9.26 -4.53 -13.63
C TYR A 79 10.29 -5.24 -14.53
N TYR A 80 10.41 -6.57 -14.41
CA TYR A 80 11.30 -7.40 -15.21
C TYR A 80 10.75 -7.80 -16.59
N GLY A 81 9.63 -7.22 -17.04
CA GLY A 81 9.11 -7.39 -18.40
C GLY A 81 8.03 -8.45 -18.57
N GLY A 82 7.53 -9.03 -17.48
CA GLY A 82 6.33 -9.85 -17.50
C GLY A 82 5.06 -9.03 -17.71
N THR A 83 3.97 -9.68 -18.15
CA THR A 83 2.68 -9.01 -18.35
C THR A 83 1.90 -8.88 -17.04
N ALA A 84 1.40 -7.68 -16.76
CA ALA A 84 0.57 -7.40 -15.57
C ALA A 84 -0.86 -7.98 -15.67
N VAL A 85 -1.24 -8.52 -16.82
CA VAL A 85 -2.54 -9.13 -17.08
C VAL A 85 -2.43 -10.63 -16.84
N ARG A 86 -2.96 -11.11 -15.71
CA ARG A 86 -3.46 -12.49 -15.67
C ARG A 86 -4.67 -12.53 -16.62
N PRO A 87 -4.68 -13.38 -17.67
CA PRO A 87 -5.93 -13.64 -18.38
C PRO A 87 -6.89 -14.26 -17.35
N ILE A 88 -8.10 -13.70 -17.30
CA ILE A 88 -9.24 -14.24 -16.56
C ILE A 88 -9.61 -15.60 -17.14
#